data_AF-A0A432RQP8-F1
#
_entry.id   AF-A0A432RQP8-F1
#
_cell.length_a   1.000
_cell.length_b   1.000
_cell.length_c   1.000
_cell.angle_alpha   90.00
_cell.angle_beta   90.00
_cell.angle_gamma   90.00
#
_symmetry.space_group_name_H-M   'P 1'
#
loop_
_entity.id
_entity.type
_entity.pdbx_description
1 polymer ?
#
loop_
_entity_poly.entity_id
_entity_poly.type
_entity_poly.pdbx_seq_one_letter_code
_entity_poly.pdbx_strand_id
1 'polypeptide(L)' 'MKVLVQRSLAAKVEVDGEIVGAIDHGQMVLVGIEKGDTEADTQRLADKLLKYRMFSDDDGKMNLNVQQVGGGV' A
#
# COMPACT_ATOMS: atom_id res chain seq x y z
N MET A 1 3.34 8.60 13.03
CA MET A 1 2.61 7.68 12.15
C MET A 1 3.61 6.73 11.55
N LYS A 2 3.29 5.44 11.56
CA LYS A 2 4.12 4.40 10.96
C LYS A 2 3.27 3.52 10.07
N VAL A 3 3.89 2.99 9.03
CA VAL A 3 3.23 2.07 8.10
C VAL A 3 4.14 0.87 7.87
N LEU A 4 3.56 -0.31 7.88
CA LEU A 4 4.18 -1.52 7.36
C LEU A 4 3.51 -1.82 6.02
N VAL A 5 4.30 -1.81 4.96
CA VAL A 5 3.82 -2.04 3.60
C VAL A 5 4.31 -3.41 3.10
N GLN A 6 3.40 -4.16 2.50
CA GLN A 6 3.66 -5.46 1.90
C GLN A 6 3.31 -5.40 0.43
N ARG A 7 4.24 -5.81 -0.45
CA ARG A 7 3.93 -6.07 -1.85
C ARG A 7 3.14 -7.36 -1.93
N SER A 8 1.90 -7.30 -2.39
CA SER A 8 1.00 -8.44 -2.42
C SER A 8 0.56 -8.80 -3.84
N LEU A 9 0.47 -10.11 -4.07
CA LEU A 9 -0.17 -10.69 -5.24
C LEU A 9 -1.70 -10.75 -5.11
N ALA A 10 -2.25 -10.55 -3.92
CA ALA A 10 -3.67 -10.35 -3.63
C ALA A 10 -3.83 -10.03 -2.14
N ALA A 11 -4.82 -9.23 -1.75
CA ALA A 11 -5.16 -9.04 -0.33
C ALA A 11 -6.66 -8.78 -0.17
N LYS A 12 -7.24 -9.19 0.95
CA LYS A 12 -8.64 -8.91 1.29
C LYS A 12 -8.83 -8.72 2.79
N VAL A 13 -9.85 -7.97 3.16
CA VAL A 13 -10.36 -7.83 4.51
C VAL A 13 -11.73 -8.48 4.57
N GLU A 14 -11.94 -9.32 5.58
CA GLU A 14 -13.18 -10.06 5.78
C GLU A 14 -13.69 -9.82 7.20
N VAL A 15 -14.98 -9.49 7.33
CA VAL A 15 -15.67 -9.26 8.61
C VAL A 15 -16.91 -10.12 8.61
N ASP A 16 -17.04 -11.00 9.61
CA ASP A 16 -18.17 -11.94 9.75
C ASP A 16 -18.47 -12.78 8.48
N GLY A 17 -17.42 -13.09 7.69
CA GLY A 17 -17.52 -13.86 6.45
C GLY A 17 -17.78 -13.02 5.19
N GLU A 18 -17.96 -11.71 5.31
CA GLU A 18 -18.18 -10.79 4.19
C GLU A 18 -16.89 -10.04 3.82
N ILE A 19 -16.57 -10.02 2.52
CA ILE A 19 -15.42 -9.27 2.00
C ILE A 19 -15.80 -7.79 1.94
N VAL A 20 -15.20 -6.98 2.79
CA VAL A 20 -15.43 -5.54 2.87
C VAL A 20 -14.41 -4.72 2.04
N GLY A 21 -13.37 -5.38 1.53
CA GLY A 21 -12.38 -4.78 0.65
C GLY A 21 -11.40 -5.81 0.12
N ALA A 22 -10.97 -5.67 -1.13
CA ALA A 22 -10.03 -6.58 -1.78
C ALA A 22 -9.22 -5.88 -2.88
N ILE A 23 -8.02 -6.38 -3.12
CA ILE A 23 -7.15 -6.01 -4.24
C ILE A 23 -6.58 -7.29 -4.88
N ASP A 24 -6.46 -7.28 -6.20
CA ASP A 24 -5.91 -8.41 -6.97
C ASP A 24 -4.39 -8.33 -7.16
N HIS A 25 -3.78 -7.15 -7.03
CA HIS A 25 -2.33 -6.96 -7.10
C HIS A 25 -2.01 -5.56 -6.55
N GLY A 26 -0.99 -5.41 -5.70
CA GLY A 26 -0.62 -4.09 -5.21
C GLY A 26 0.04 -4.07 -3.84
N GLN A 27 -0.36 -3.10 -3.01
CA GLN A 27 0.20 -2.88 -1.68
C GLN A 27 -0.85 -3.17 -0.61
N MET A 28 -0.50 -3.98 0.39
CA MET A 28 -1.26 -4.06 1.64
C MET A 28 -0.54 -3.22 2.69
N VAL A 29 -1.26 -2.30 3.32
CA VAL A 29 -0.69 -1.31 4.24
C VAL A 29 -1.32 -1.46 5.62
N LEU A 30 -0.50 -1.82 6.61
CA LEU A 30 -0.87 -1.75 8.02
C LEU A 30 -0.47 -0.37 8.56
N VAL A 31 -1.47 0.40 8.99
CA VAL A 31 -1.28 1.79 9.44
C VAL A 31 -1.35 1.87 10.96
N GLY A 32 -0.29 2.40 11.57
CA GLY A 32 -0.21 2.74 12.98
C GLY A 32 -0.24 4.24 13.19
N ILE A 33 -1.27 4.73 13.87
CA ILE A 33 -1.45 6.14 14.22
C ILE A 33 -1.06 6.33 15.70
N GLU A 34 -0.17 7.28 15.97
CA GLU A 34 0.32 7.63 17.29
C GLU A 34 -0.22 9.01 17.73
N LYS A 35 -0.19 9.27 19.05
CA LYS A 35 -0.59 10.56 19.60
C LYS A 35 0.32 11.67 19.07
N GLY A 36 -0.27 12.72 18.53
CA GLY A 36 0.46 13.86 17.96
C GLY A 36 0.71 13.77 16.46
N ASP A 37 0.29 12.67 15.83
CA ASP A 37 0.24 12.61 14.36
C ASP A 37 -0.73 13.63 13.79
N THR A 38 -0.33 14.24 12.68
CA THR A 38 -1.08 15.30 12.01
C THR A 38 -1.53 14.85 10.63
N GLU A 39 -2.50 15.56 10.06
CA GLU A 39 -2.91 15.36 8.66
C GLU A 39 -1.75 15.52 7.68
N ALA A 40 -0.79 16.41 7.98
CA ALA A 40 0.41 16.59 7.18
C ALA A 40 1.30 15.34 7.17
N ASP A 41 1.39 14.61 8.29
CA ASP A 41 2.10 13.34 8.36
C ASP A 41 1.42 12.27 7.51
N THR A 42 0.08 12.22 7.56
CA THR A 42 -0.72 11.33 6.71
C THR A 42 -0.49 11.59 5.24
N GLN A 43 -0.61 12.86 4.80
CA GLN A 43 -0.42 13.23 3.40
C GLN A 43 1.00 12.87 2.92
N ARG A 44 2.01 13.17 3.74
CA ARG A 44 3.40 12.86 3.43
C ARG A 44 3.64 11.35 3.29
N LEU A 45 3.05 10.54 4.17
CA LEU A 45 3.18 9.09 4.11
C LEU A 45 2.40 8.47 2.95
N ALA A 46 1.20 8.96 2.66
CA ALA A 46 0.41 8.53 1.50
C ALA A 46 1.17 8.80 0.20
N ASP A 47 1.70 10.03 0.02
CA ASP A 47 2.52 10.38 -1.14
C ASP A 47 3.76 9.49 -1.26
N LYS A 48 4.39 9.15 -0.13
CA LYS A 48 5.56 8.28 -0.09
C LYS A 48 5.20 6.85 -0.51
N LEU A 49 4.08 6.31 -0.03
CA LEU A 49 3.63 4.95 -0.35
C LEU A 49 3.30 4.79 -1.83
N LEU A 50 2.53 5.75 -2.39
CA LEU A 50 2.14 5.74 -3.80
C LEU A 50 3.35 5.83 -4.74
N LYS A 51 4.41 6.52 -4.32
CA LYS A 51 5.66 6.68 -5.10
C LYS A 51 6.72 5.62 -4.79
N TYR A 52 6.50 4.74 -3.81
CA TYR A 52 7.52 3.79 -3.37
C TYR A 52 7.75 2.72 -4.44
N ARG A 53 9.00 2.58 -4.88
CA ARG A 53 9.40 1.65 -5.94
C ARG A 53 9.69 0.28 -5.37
N MET A 54 8.70 -0.60 -5.41
CA MET A 54 8.79 -1.98 -4.91
C MET A 54 8.30 -3.03 -5.90
N PHE A 55 7.81 -2.62 -7.07
CA PHE A 55 7.33 -3.52 -8.12
C PHE A 55 8.37 -3.68 -9.22
N SER A 56 8.38 -4.87 -9.83
CA SER A 56 9.30 -5.20 -10.91
C SER A 56 8.92 -4.50 -12.22
N ASP A 57 9.91 -4.04 -12.97
CA ASP A 57 9.78 -3.64 -14.37
C ASP A 57 9.91 -4.86 -15.31
N ASP A 58 9.94 -4.60 -16.62
CA ASP A 58 10.07 -5.62 -17.66
C ASP A 58 11.40 -6.40 -17.59
N ASP A 59 12.43 -5.82 -16.98
CA ASP A 59 13.73 -6.47 -16.73
C ASP A 59 13.75 -7.23 -15.38
N GLY A 60 12.62 -7.29 -14.67
CA GLY A 60 12.49 -7.91 -13.36
C GLY A 60 13.04 -7.10 -12.19
N LYS A 61 13.53 -5.87 -12.43
CA LYS A 61 14.13 -5.01 -11.41
C LYS A 61 13.07 -4.19 -10.68
N MET A 62 13.26 -3.98 -9.37
CA MET A 62 12.32 -3.22 -8.55
C MET A 62 12.41 -1.71 -8.81
N ASN A 63 11.75 -1.24 -9.87
CA ASN A 63 11.81 0.15 -10.33
C ASN A 63 10.44 0.83 -10.40
N LEU A 64 9.35 0.06 -10.33
CA LEU A 64 8.00 0.59 -10.50
C LEU A 64 7.31 0.81 -9.14
N ASN A 65 6.49 1.85 -9.08
CA ASN A 65 5.58 2.10 -7.97
C ASN A 65 4.19 1.49 -8.24
N VAL A 66 3.29 1.53 -7.25
CA VAL A 66 1.97 0.89 -7.33
C VAL A 66 1.11 1.45 -8.47
N GLN A 67 1.22 2.75 -8.76
CA GLN A 67 0.44 3.40 -9.82
C GLN A 67 0.90 2.93 -11.21
N GLN A 68 2.21 2.75 -11.40
CA GLN A 68 2.79 2.31 -12.67
C GLN A 68 2.43 0.87 -13.04
N VAL A 69 2.17 0.03 -12.04
CA VAL A 69 1.72 -1.36 -12.26
C VAL A 69 0.20 -1.52 -12.19
N GLY A 70 -0.55 -0.41 -12.11
CA GLY A 70 -2.02 -0.44 -11.98
C GLY A 70 -2.51 -1.19 -10.73
N GLY A 71 -1.70 -1.22 -9.67
CA GLY A 71 -2.00 -1.96 -8.44
C GLY A 71 -3.00 -1.23 -7.54
N GLY A 72 -3.72 -2.02 -6.73
CA GLY A 72 -4.56 -1.53 -5.64
C GLY A 72 -3.79 -1.27 -4.35
N VAL A 73 -4.41 -0.50 -3.45
CA VAL A 73 -3.95 -0.23 -2.07
C VAL A 73 -5.12 -0.40 -1.13
#